data_AF-A0A1L8QMQ3-F1
#
_entry.id   AF-A0A1L8QMQ3-F1
#
_cell.length_a   1.000
_cell.length_b   1.000
_cell.length_c   1.000
_cell.angle_alpha   90.00
_cell.angle_beta   90.00
_cell.angle_gamma   90.00
#
_symmetry.space_group_name_H-M   'P 1'
#
loop_
_entity.id
_entity.type
_entity.pdbx_description
1 polymer ?
#
loop_
_entity_poly.entity_id
_entity_poly.type
_entity_poly.pdbx_seq_one_letter_code
_entity_poly.pdbx_strand_id
1 'polypeptide(L)' 'MGQLFNKEVGQTFNGYILDQRLKEAEKLLQTSGLSIDEISNTIGFQTPAYFIRVFKKNYRITPLKYRKLNR' A
#
# COMPACT_ATOMS: atom_id res chain seq x y z
N MET A 1 -20.38 -22.32 -4.18
CA MET A 1 -20.01 -21.99 -2.79
C MET A 1 -19.08 -20.79 -2.79
N GLY A 2 -19.61 -19.57 -2.90
CA GLY A 2 -18.80 -18.34 -3.03
C GLY A 2 -19.53 -17.12 -2.48
N GLN A 3 -20.37 -17.33 -1.48
CA GLN A 3 -21.13 -16.29 -0.80
C GLN A 3 -20.86 -16.44 0.70
N LEU A 4 -20.65 -15.30 1.37
CA LEU A 4 -20.30 -15.13 2.78
C LEU A 4 -18.84 -15.42 3.17
N PHE A 5 -17.89 -14.65 2.63
CA PHE A 5 -16.71 -14.33 3.43
C PHE A 5 -16.92 -12.97 4.11
N ASN A 6 -17.42 -13.07 5.35
CA ASN A 6 -17.13 -12.19 6.48
C ASN A 6 -17.36 -10.70 6.26
N LYS A 7 -18.61 -10.24 6.39
CA LYS A 7 -18.96 -8.82 6.33
C LYS A 7 -18.70 -8.05 7.63
N GLU A 8 -18.46 -8.71 8.77
CA GLU A 8 -18.38 -7.99 10.06
C GLU A 8 -17.11 -8.21 10.90
N VAL A 9 -16.39 -9.34 10.75
CA VAL A 9 -15.03 -9.51 11.31
C VAL A 9 -13.95 -9.45 10.20
N GLY A 10 -14.42 -9.37 8.95
CA GLY A 10 -13.73 -9.32 7.64
C GLY A 10 -12.77 -8.16 7.40
N GLN A 11 -12.76 -7.15 8.27
CA GLN A 11 -11.63 -6.21 8.33
C GLN A 11 -10.34 -6.90 8.87
N THR A 12 -10.44 -8.22 9.13
CA THR A 12 -9.50 -9.35 9.03
C THR A 12 -8.04 -9.01 8.81
N PHE A 13 -7.16 -9.72 9.52
CA PHE A 13 -5.71 -9.93 9.26
C PHE A 13 -5.12 -9.30 7.97
N ASN A 14 -5.71 -9.54 6.80
CA ASN A 14 -5.35 -8.88 5.54
C ASN A 14 -5.34 -7.34 5.58
N GLY A 15 -6.32 -6.70 6.23
CA GLY A 15 -6.38 -5.26 6.45
C GLY A 15 -5.25 -4.76 7.35
N TYR A 16 -4.95 -5.50 8.43
CA TYR A 16 -3.81 -5.19 9.29
C TYR A 16 -2.47 -5.29 8.52
N ILE A 17 -2.27 -6.38 7.78
CA ILE A 17 -1.07 -6.54 6.93
C ILE A 17 -0.99 -5.43 5.88
N LEU A 18 -2.12 -5.06 5.28
CA LEU A 18 -2.17 -3.98 4.30
C LEU A 18 -1.75 -2.64 4.92
N ASP A 19 -2.25 -2.32 6.11
CA ASP A 19 -1.88 -1.12 6.85
C ASP A 19 -0.38 -1.10 7.20
N GLN A 20 0.18 -2.22 7.65
CA GLN A 20 1.62 -2.33 7.91
C GLN A 20 2.45 -2.12 6.64
N ARG A 21 2.05 -2.70 5.51
CA ARG A 21 2.72 -2.50 4.22
C ARG A 21 2.68 -1.05 3.77
N LEU A 22 1.54 -0.37 3.97
CA LEU A 22 1.37 1.03 3.61
C LEU A 22 2.21 1.96 4.48
N LYS A 23 2.32 1.69 5.78
CA LYS A 23 3.22 2.40 6.70
C LYS A 23 4.68 2.27 6.30
N GLU A 24 5.13 1.07 5.94
CA GLU A 24 6.50 0.89 5.45
C GLU A 24 6.70 1.58 4.09
N ALA A 25 5.72 1.57 3.20
CA ALA A 25 5.78 2.31 1.94
C ALA A 25 5.98 3.81 2.17
N GLU A 26 5.24 4.41 3.10
CA GLU A 26 5.35 5.82 3.48
C GLU A 26 6.78 6.15 3.96
N LYS A 27 7.32 5.34 4.86
CA LYS A 27 8.71 5.47 5.33
C LYS A 27 9.70 5.38 4.18
N LEU A 28 9.61 4.37 3.31
CA LEU A 28 10.50 4.20 2.17
C LEU A 28 10.39 5.34 1.15
N LEU A 29 9.18 5.88 0.94
CA LEU A 29 8.96 7.02 0.03
C LEU A 29 9.69 8.29 0.50
N GLN A 30 9.78 8.50 1.82
CA GLN A 30 10.45 9.66 2.43
C GLN A 30 11.97 9.45 2.58
N THR A 31 12.38 8.25 3.00
CA THR A 31 13.75 8.00 3.47
C THR A 31 14.67 7.34 2.44
N SER A 32 14.13 6.75 1.37
CA SER A 32 14.91 5.99 0.39
C SER A 32 14.90 6.62 -1.01
N GLY A 33 15.86 6.19 -1.85
CA GLY A 33 15.92 6.53 -3.28
C GLY A 33 15.23 5.51 -4.20
N LEU A 34 14.59 4.47 -3.64
CA LEU A 34 14.01 3.37 -4.42
C LEU A 34 12.94 3.87 -5.39
N SER A 35 12.80 3.23 -6.55
CA SER A 35 11.68 3.43 -7.46
C SER A 35 10.35 2.97 -6.84
N ILE A 36 9.22 3.39 -7.43
CA ILE A 36 7.89 2.97 -6.96
C ILE A 36 7.71 1.45 -7.14
N ASP A 37 8.28 0.90 -8.21
CA ASP A 37 8.29 -0.53 -8.52
C ASP A 37 9.09 -1.33 -7.49
N GLU A 38 10.28 -0.86 -7.12
CA GLU A 38 11.08 -1.48 -6.05
C GLU A 38 10.34 -1.46 -4.71
N ILE A 39 9.76 -0.31 -4.32
CA ILE A 39 8.97 -0.21 -3.07
C ILE A 39 7.79 -1.18 -3.08
N SER A 40 7.06 -1.27 -4.20
CA SER A 40 5.95 -2.23 -4.36
C SER A 40 6.41 -3.67 -4.10
N ASN A 41 7.55 -4.05 -4.66
CA ASN A 41 8.12 -5.38 -4.47
C ASN A 41 8.59 -5.60 -3.02
N THR A 42 9.29 -4.61 -2.43
CA THR A 42 9.80 -4.68 -1.05
C THR A 42 8.68 -4.88 -0.02
N ILE A 43 7.54 -4.21 -0.20
CA ILE A 43 6.41 -4.33 0.74
C ILE A 43 5.42 -5.45 0.34
N GLY A 44 5.75 -6.28 -0.65
CA GLY A 44 5.01 -7.49 -0.99
C GLY A 44 3.70 -7.30 -1.76
N PHE A 45 3.57 -6.23 -2.56
CA PHE A 45 2.49 -6.14 -3.54
C PHE A 45 2.85 -6.92 -4.81
N GLN A 46 1.87 -7.66 -5.34
CA GLN A 46 2.05 -8.46 -6.57
C GLN A 46 2.36 -7.61 -7.80
N THR A 47 1.83 -6.38 -7.85
CA THR A 47 2.08 -5.46 -8.97
C THR A 47 2.19 -4.02 -8.48
N PRO A 48 3.07 -3.20 -9.10
CA PRO A 48 3.15 -1.76 -8.83
C PRO A 48 1.82 -1.04 -9.05
N ALA A 49 1.07 -1.42 -10.08
CA ALA A 49 -0.25 -0.84 -10.37
C ALA A 49 -1.25 -1.07 -9.23
N TYR A 50 -1.24 -2.26 -8.61
CA TYR A 50 -2.11 -2.53 -7.47
C TYR A 50 -1.69 -1.72 -6.24
N PHE A 51 -0.39 -1.65 -5.96
CA PHE A 51 0.15 -0.80 -4.90
C PHE A 51 -0.29 0.67 -5.09
N ILE A 52 -0.09 1.26 -6.26
CA ILE A 52 -0.46 2.65 -6.55
C ILE A 52 -1.95 2.89 -6.31
N ARG A 53 -2.81 1.98 -6.76
CA ARG A 53 -4.27 2.07 -6.57
C ARG A 53 -4.64 2.04 -5.09
N VAL A 54 -4.07 1.12 -4.32
CA VAL A 54 -4.34 0.99 -2.88
C VAL A 54 -3.80 2.19 -2.11
N PHE A 55 -2.56 2.61 -2.38
CA PHE A 55 -1.95 3.76 -1.73
C PHE A 55 -2.77 5.02 -2.00
N LYS A 56 -3.16 5.28 -3.25
CA LYS A 56 -4.02 6.42 -3.61
C LYS A 56 -5.39 6.35 -2.94
N LYS A 57 -5.97 5.16 -2.77
CA LYS A 57 -7.24 5.00 -2.06
C LYS A 57 -7.12 5.40 -0.58
N ASN A 58 -6.03 5.03 0.08
CA ASN A 58 -5.82 5.26 1.52
C ASN A 58 -5.31 6.68 1.81
N TYR A 59 -4.34 7.18 1.04
CA TYR A 59 -3.69 8.49 1.26
C TYR A 59 -4.23 9.61 0.38
N ARG A 60 -5.20 9.32 -0.51
CA ARG A 60 -5.80 10.26 -1.48
C ARG A 60 -4.85 10.87 -2.51
N ILE A 61 -3.57 10.47 -2.53
CA ILE A 61 -2.56 10.90 -3.50
C ILE A 61 -1.71 9.72 -3.97
N THR A 62 -1.08 9.84 -5.14
CA THR A 62 -0.20 8.77 -5.66
C THR A 62 1.10 8.70 -4.86
N PRO A 63 1.76 7.52 -4.79
CA PRO A 63 3.06 7.37 -4.13
C PRO A 63 4.11 8.37 -4.62
N LEU A 64 4.17 8.58 -5.95
CA LEU A 64 5.10 9.54 -6.55
C LEU A 64 4.82 10.99 -6.10
N LYS A 65 3.54 11.39 -6.03
CA LYS A 65 3.17 12.72 -5.54
C LYS A 65 3.46 12.84 -4.04
N TYR A 66 3.15 11.80 -3.27
CA TYR A 66 3.46 11.72 -1.84
C TYR A 66 4.96 11.93 -1.59
N ARG A 67 5.83 11.23 -2.33
CA ARG A 67 7.29 11.42 -2.26
C ARG A 67 7.70 12.86 -2.54
N LYS A 68 7.17 13.49 -3.59
CA LYS A 68 7.52 14.87 -3.95
C LYS A 68 7.10 15.92 -2.90
N LEU A 69 6.09 15.62 -2.09
CA LEU A 69 5.58 16.54 -1.07
C LEU A 69 6.26 16.41 0.29
N ASN A 70 6.82 15.23 0.59
CA ASN A 70 7.33 14.88 1.92
C ASN A 70 8.84 14.59 1.93
N ARG A 71 9.56 15.02 0.90
CA ARG A 71 11.00 14.81 0.73
C ARG A 71 11.65 16.13 0.39
#